data_AF-A0A9W9YXL8-F1
#
_entry.id   AF-A0A9W9YXL8-F1
#
_cell.length_a   1.000
_cell.length_b   1.000
_cell.length_c   1.000
_cell.angle_alpha   90.00
_cell.angle_beta   90.00
_cell.angle_gamma   90.00
#
_symmetry.space_group_name_H-M   'P 1'
#
loop_
_entity.id
_entity.type
_entity.pdbx_description
1 polymer ?
#
loop_
_entity_poly.entity_id
_entity_poly.type
_entity_poly.pdbx_seq_one_letter_code
_entity_poly.pdbx_strand_id
1 'polypeptide(L)'
;MFKEGDRAYNQKHYEALGEVITDYIYHYWSKKSIKEHDVPVDAKEDESKSFIFMSDDAMTSDKLVILIHGSGVVRAGQWARRYR
;
A
#
# COMPACT_ATOMS: atom_id res chain seq x y z
N MET A 1 18.29 -11.69 -0.57
CA MET A 1 19.14 -12.61 -1.34
C MET A 1 18.27 -13.75 -1.85
N PHE A 2 18.38 -14.10 -3.13
CA PHE A 2 17.61 -15.20 -3.73
C PHE A 2 18.38 -16.52 -3.56
N LYS A 3 17.68 -17.62 -3.30
CA LYS A 3 18.25 -18.96 -3.13
C LYS A 3 17.60 -19.94 -4.11
N GLU A 4 18.40 -20.48 -5.03
CA GLU A 4 17.89 -21.34 -6.10
C GLU A 4 17.26 -22.64 -5.54
N GLY A 5 16.12 -23.05 -6.10
CA GLY A 5 15.37 -24.24 -5.68
C GLY A 5 14.53 -24.08 -4.39
N ASP A 6 14.77 -23.05 -3.58
CA ASP A 6 14.14 -22.88 -2.26
C ASP A 6 12.97 -21.86 -2.33
N ARG A 7 11.82 -22.33 -2.81
CA ARG A 7 10.62 -21.46 -3.00
C ARG A 7 10.14 -20.84 -1.69
N ALA A 8 10.15 -21.59 -0.59
CA ALA A 8 9.66 -21.11 0.70
C ALA A 8 10.56 -20.00 1.27
N TYR A 9 11.88 -20.16 1.19
CA TYR A 9 12.84 -19.11 1.58
C TYR A 9 12.64 -17.84 0.75
N ASN A 10 12.55 -17.99 -0.57
CA ASN A 10 12.39 -16.84 -1.47
C ASN A 10 11.08 -16.10 -1.25
N GLN A 11 9.99 -16.84 -1.00
CA GLN A 11 8.68 -16.25 -0.68
C GLN A 11 8.75 -15.43 0.61
N LYS A 12 9.27 -16.02 1.69
CA LYS A 12 9.44 -15.33 2.98
C LYS A 12 10.33 -14.10 2.87
N HIS A 13 11.40 -14.19 2.08
CA HIS A 13 12.30 -13.06 1.85
C HIS A 13 11.64 -11.95 1.03
N TYR A 14 10.81 -12.31 0.05
CA TYR A 14 10.04 -11.36 -0.75
C TYR A 14 8.99 -10.62 0.09
N GLU A 15 8.30 -11.33 0.97
CA GLU A 15 7.35 -10.75 1.94
C GLU A 15 8.04 -9.77 2.90
N ALA A 16 9.16 -10.18 3.50
CA ALA A 16 9.92 -9.32 4.42
C ALA A 16 10.41 -8.04 3.75
N LEU A 17 10.87 -8.11 2.48
CA LEU A 17 11.21 -6.92 1.70
C LEU A 17 9.98 -6.04 1.45
N GLY A 18 8.85 -6.67 1.17
CA GLY A 18 7.56 -6.01 1.01
C GLY A 18 7.14 -5.19 2.22
N GLU A 19 7.28 -5.76 3.41
CA GLU A 19 6.97 -5.12 4.70
C GLU A 19 7.82 -3.87 4.91
N VAL A 20 9.16 -3.98 4.80
CA VAL A 20 10.08 -2.85 4.98
C VAL A 20 9.79 -1.71 3.99
N ILE A 21 9.44 -2.05 2.75
CA ILE A 21 9.04 -1.05 1.74
C ILE A 21 7.68 -0.41 2.10
N THR A 22 6.73 -1.15 2.69
CA THR A 22 5.47 -0.57 3.23
C THR A 22 5.79 0.57 4.17
N ASP A 23 6.61 0.26 5.17
CA ASP A 23 6.87 1.13 6.30
C ASP A 23 7.60 2.37 5.81
N TYR A 24 8.55 2.20 4.88
CA TYR A 24 9.24 3.31 4.25
C TYR A 24 8.30 4.22 3.46
N ILE A 25 7.39 3.67 2.65
CA ILE A 25 6.44 4.48 1.87
C ILE A 25 5.52 5.25 2.81
N TYR A 26 5.00 4.60 3.87
CA TYR A 26 4.08 5.25 4.81
C TYR A 26 4.78 6.37 5.59
N HIS A 27 6.01 6.12 6.05
CA HIS A 27 6.85 7.16 6.66
C HIS A 27 7.18 8.30 5.71
N TYR A 28 7.47 7.99 4.44
CA TYR A 28 7.77 9.01 3.43
C TYR A 28 6.53 9.85 3.08
N TRP A 29 5.37 9.21 2.95
CA TRP A 29 4.10 9.88 2.70
C TRP A 29 3.64 10.73 3.87
N SER A 30 3.83 10.27 5.11
CA SER A 30 3.59 11.08 6.32
C SER A 30 4.43 12.38 6.35
N LYS A 31 5.60 12.38 5.69
CA LYS A 31 6.43 13.59 5.53
C LYS A 31 6.02 14.48 4.36
N LYS A 32 5.24 13.95 3.42
CA LYS A 32 4.59 14.73 2.37
C LYS A 32 3.22 15.16 2.91
N SER A 33 2.58 16.16 2.30
CA SER A 33 1.22 16.62 2.67
C SER A 33 0.13 15.60 2.28
N ILE A 34 0.39 14.31 2.50
CA ILE A 34 -0.50 13.18 2.25
C ILE A 34 -0.83 12.56 3.61
N LYS A 35 -2.11 12.51 3.95
CA LYS A 35 -2.61 12.03 5.24
C LYS A 35 -3.42 10.76 5.07
N GLU A 36 -3.38 9.93 6.09
CA GLU A 36 -4.23 8.75 6.22
C GLU A 36 -5.62 9.17 6.70
N HIS A 37 -6.66 8.61 6.11
CA HIS A 37 -8.05 8.84 6.46
C HIS A 37 -8.80 7.52 6.55
N ASP A 38 -9.50 7.31 7.66
CA ASP A 38 -10.35 6.15 7.88
C ASP A 38 -11.57 6.17 6.93
N VAL A 39 -11.94 4.98 6.47
CA VAL A 39 -13.11 4.74 5.64
C VAL A 39 -13.88 3.53 6.18
N PRO A 40 -15.18 3.65 6.49
CA PRO A 40 -15.98 4.88 6.41
C PRO A 40 -15.64 5.89 7.52
N VAL A 41 -15.82 7.19 7.22
CA VAL A 41 -15.44 8.31 8.12
C VAL A 41 -16.32 8.35 9.38
N ASP A 42 -17.53 7.83 9.28
CA ASP A 42 -18.56 7.74 10.32
C ASP A 42 -18.67 6.35 10.95
N ALA A 43 -17.67 5.48 10.73
CA ALA A 43 -17.67 4.12 11.24
C ALA A 43 -17.78 4.07 12.78
N LYS A 44 -18.76 3.34 13.28
CA LYS A 44 -18.94 3.05 14.70
C LYS A 44 -17.81 2.15 15.23
N GLU A 45 -17.67 2.04 16.55
CA GLU A 45 -16.61 1.23 17.17
C GLU A 45 -16.66 -0.25 16.77
N ASP A 46 -17.85 -0.76 16.47
CA ASP A 46 -18.11 -2.15 16.09
C ASP A 46 -18.08 -2.40 14.57
N GLU A 47 -17.87 -1.36 13.76
CA GLU A 47 -17.83 -1.46 12.31
C GLU A 47 -16.40 -1.63 11.79
N SER A 48 -16.24 -2.43 10.73
CA SER A 48 -14.93 -2.62 10.10
C SER A 48 -14.47 -1.33 9.42
N LYS A 49 -13.24 -0.91 9.71
CA LYS A 49 -12.60 0.27 9.11
C LYS A 49 -11.47 -0.16 8.19
N SER A 50 -11.29 0.61 7.12
CA SER A 50 -10.09 0.62 6.29
C SER A 50 -9.54 2.05 6.25
N PHE A 51 -8.52 2.30 5.46
CA PHE A 51 -7.94 3.63 5.31
C PHE A 51 -7.53 3.91 3.86
N ILE A 52 -7.43 5.19 3.54
CA ILE A 52 -6.84 5.70 2.30
C ILE A 52 -5.83 6.78 2.61
N PHE A 53 -4.89 7.00 1.68
CA PHE A 53 -4.01 8.16 1.71
C PHE A 53 -4.51 9.20 0.70
N MET A 54 -4.64 10.45 1.12
CA MET A 54 -5.00 11.56 0.23
C MET A 54 -4.16 12.81 0.50
N SER A 55 -3.94 13.62 -0.53
CA SER A 55 -3.34 14.94 -0.36
C SER A 55 -4.30 15.89 0.37
N ASP A 56 -3.74 16.91 1.03
CA ASP A 56 -4.52 17.92 1.78
C ASP A 56 -5.57 18.65 0.91
N ASP A 57 -5.33 18.74 -0.40
CA ASP A 57 -6.17 19.42 -1.39
C ASP A 57 -7.02 18.46 -2.25
N ALA A 58 -7.07 17.17 -1.92
CA ALA A 58 -7.76 16.15 -2.73
C ALA A 58 -9.26 16.47 -2.94
N MET A 59 -9.89 17.16 -1.98
CA MET A 59 -11.31 17.52 -2.03
C MET A 59 -11.60 18.86 -2.72
N THR A 60 -10.57 19.68 -2.98
CA THR A 60 -10.69 21.02 -3.55
C THR A 60 -10.01 21.15 -4.92
N SER A 61 -9.27 20.13 -5.35
CA SER A 61 -8.54 20.11 -6.62
C SER A 61 -9.45 19.86 -7.81
N ASP A 62 -9.19 20.57 -8.92
CA ASP A 62 -9.94 20.41 -10.19
C ASP A 62 -9.74 19.02 -10.83
N LYS A 63 -8.65 18.33 -10.50
CA LYS A 63 -8.29 17.02 -11.04
C LYS A 63 -7.91 16.08 -9.91
N LEU A 64 -8.57 14.93 -9.88
CA LEU A 64 -8.31 13.86 -8.92
C LEU A 64 -7.70 12.65 -9.62
N VAL A 65 -6.64 12.09 -9.03
CA VAL A 65 -6.05 10.80 -9.45
C VAL A 65 -6.28 9.79 -8.34
N ILE A 66 -6.93 8.68 -8.66
CA ILE A 66 -7.18 7.58 -7.73
C ILE A 66 -6.29 6.40 -8.11
N LEU A 67 -5.46 5.95 -7.18
CA LEU A 67 -4.59 4.79 -7.35
C LEU A 67 -5.06 3.65 -6.44
N ILE A 68 -5.59 2.59 -7.04
CA ILE A 68 -5.98 1.37 -6.32
C ILE A 68 -4.98 0.27 -6.71
N HIS A 69 -4.25 -0.25 -5.73
CA HIS A 69 -3.35 -1.39 -5.94
C HIS A 69 -3.96 -2.68 -5.38
N GLY A 70 -3.51 -3.82 -5.90
CA GLY A 70 -3.97 -5.14 -5.42
C GLY A 70 -3.49 -5.44 -4.00
N SER A 71 -4.08 -6.46 -3.39
CA SER A 71 -3.81 -6.93 -2.01
C SER A 71 -2.48 -7.67 -1.82
N GLY A 72 -1.67 -7.79 -2.88
CA GLY A 72 -0.35 -8.40 -2.79
C GLY A 72 0.73 -7.37 -2.45
N VAL A 73 1.96 -7.86 -2.32
CA VAL A 73 3.19 -7.06 -2.26
C VAL A 73 3.43 -6.20 -3.51
N VAL A 74 2.54 -6.29 -4.50
CA VAL A 74 2.53 -5.55 -5.76
C VAL A 74 1.95 -4.16 -5.49
N ARG A 75 2.83 -3.22 -5.18
CA ARG A 75 2.53 -1.80 -4.96
C ARG A 75 2.01 -1.14 -6.24
N ALA A 76 1.38 0.03 -6.12
CA ALA A 76 1.13 0.91 -7.26
C ALA A 76 2.42 1.10 -8.10
N GLY A 77 2.35 0.79 -9.41
CA GLY A 77 3.49 0.80 -10.32
C GLY A 77 4.24 -0.52 -10.49
N GLN A 78 3.97 -1.54 -9.67
CA GLN A 78 4.47 -2.90 -9.89
C GLN A 78 3.44 -3.73 -10.66
N TRP A 79 3.89 -4.48 -11.66
CA TRP A 79 3.04 -5.39 -12.42
C TRP A 79 3.15 -6.78 -11.82
N ALA A 80 2.01 -7.41 -11.51
CA ALA A 80 1.97 -8.81 -11.08
C ALA A 80 2.64 -9.67 -12.15
N ARG A 81 3.61 -10.50 -11.76
CA ARG A 81 4.26 -11.41 -12.70
C ARG A 81 3.26 -12.48 -13.13
N ARG A 82 3.02 -12.61 -14.44
CA ARG A 82 2.45 -13.84 -15.01
C ARG A 82 3.46 -14.96 -14.76
N TYR A 83 3.13 -15.90 -13.86
CA TYR A 83 3.74 -17.22 -13.94
C TYR A 83 3.09 -17.96 -15.11
N ARG A 84 3.92 -18.40 -16.05
CA ARG A 84 3.59 -19.41 -17.05
C ARG A 84 4.28 -20.70 -16.62
#